data_AF-V4W824-F1
#
_entry.id   AF-V4W824-F1
#
_cell.length_a   1.000
_cell.length_b   1.000
_cell.length_c   1.000
_cell.angle_alpha   90.00
_cell.angle_beta   90.00
_cell.angle_gamma   90.00
#
_symmetry.space_group_name_H-M   'P 1'
#
loop_
_entity.id
_entity.type
_entity.pdbx_description
1 polymer ?
#
loop_
_entity_poly.entity_id
_entity_poly.type
_entity_poly.pdbx_seq_one_letter_code
_entity_poly.pdbx_strand_id
1 'polypeptide(L)'
;MDPVLKQSFNPDEVLKCIHIGLLCVQADPEDRLTMSSVVVMLASDTVTLPKPTQPPFSFSRVALKLTQCSSNIRDCFDADLTLSNGSPR
;
A
#
# COMPACT_ATOMS: atom_id res chain seq x y z
N MET A 1 5.48 -3.28 17.18
CA MET A 1 5.75 -1.82 17.29
C MET A 1 7.02 -1.65 18.09
N ASP A 2 8.01 -0.97 17.51
CA ASP A 2 9.29 -0.69 18.16
C ASP A 2 9.04 -0.03 19.55
N PRO A 3 9.63 -0.55 20.63
CA PRO A 3 9.55 0.08 21.96
C PRO A 3 9.93 1.56 21.98
N VAL A 4 10.85 2.00 21.11
CA VAL A 4 11.29 3.40 20.99
C VAL A 4 10.15 4.30 20.48
N LEU A 5 9.28 3.76 19.63
CA LEU A 5 8.16 4.52 19.08
C LEU A 5 7.01 4.70 20.09
N LYS A 6 6.96 3.94 21.18
CA LYS A 6 5.81 3.96 22.11
C LYS A 6 5.57 5.29 22.83
N GLN A 7 6.55 6.20 22.84
CA GLN A 7 6.51 7.37 23.71
C GLN A 7 6.09 8.68 23.00
N SER A 8 5.97 8.74 21.66
CA SER A 8 5.96 10.04 20.97
C SER A 8 5.05 10.20 19.74
N PHE A 9 4.03 9.36 19.52
CA PHE A 9 3.13 9.56 18.36
C PHE A 9 1.66 9.63 18.74
N ASN A 10 0.92 10.45 18.00
CA ASN A 10 -0.53 10.50 18.06
C ASN A 10 -1.09 9.33 17.23
N PRO A 11 -1.89 8.42 17.82
CA PRO A 11 -2.45 7.28 17.10
C PRO A 11 -3.32 7.69 15.91
N ASP A 12 -4.01 8.84 15.99
CA ASP A 12 -4.88 9.32 14.92
C ASP A 12 -4.06 9.78 13.71
N GLU A 13 -2.91 10.43 13.94
CA GLU A 13 -1.98 10.78 12.88
C GLU A 13 -1.40 9.55 12.19
N VAL A 14 -1.07 8.50 12.96
CA VAL A 14 -0.59 7.23 12.39
C VAL A 14 -1.68 6.56 11.56
N LEU A 15 -2.91 6.49 12.06
CA LEU A 15 -4.05 5.93 11.33
C LEU A 15 -4.36 6.73 10.06
N LYS A 16 -4.23 8.06 10.11
CA LYS A 16 -4.34 8.97 8.98
C LYS A 16 -3.28 8.69 7.93
N CYS A 17 -2.01 8.59 8.33
CA CYS A 17 -0.89 8.24 7.45
C CYS A 17 -1.08 6.87 6.79
N ILE A 18 -1.56 5.86 7.53
CA ILE A 18 -1.85 4.54 6.97
C ILE A 18 -2.94 4.63 5.90
N HIS A 19 -4.05 5.33 6.17
CA HIS A 19 -5.13 5.48 5.18
C HIS A 19 -4.67 6.20 3.91
N ILE A 20 -3.94 7.31 4.05
CA ILE A 20 -3.40 8.05 2.91
C ILE A 20 -2.42 7.17 2.12
N GLY A 21 -1.53 6.46 2.82
CA GLY A 21 -0.58 5.54 2.18
C GLY A 21 -1.28 4.43 1.37
N LEU A 22 -2.37 3.88 1.89
CA LEU A 22 -3.19 2.89 1.18
C LEU A 22 -3.86 3.48 -0.07
N LEU A 23 -4.34 4.73 0.00
CA LEU A 23 -4.94 5.42 -1.15
C LEU A 23 -3.90 5.75 -2.25
N CYS A 24 -2.65 5.97 -1.89
CA CYS A 24 -1.58 6.23 -2.88
C CYS A 24 -1.22 5.01 -3.75
N VAL A 25 -1.49 3.80 -3.27
CA VAL A 25 -1.12 2.53 -3.94
C VAL A 25 -2.32 1.79 -4.51
N GLN A 26 -3.42 2.50 -4.75
CA GLN A 26 -4.63 1.95 -5.35
C GLN A 26 -4.35 1.39 -6.75
N ALA A 27 -5.03 0.28 -7.07
CA ALA A 27 -4.86 -0.41 -8.34
C ALA A 27 -5.29 0.48 -9.51
N ASP A 28 -6.46 1.10 -9.38
CA ASP A 28 -6.95 2.11 -10.32
C ASP A 28 -6.18 3.43 -10.11
N PRO A 29 -5.55 4.00 -11.16
CA PRO A 29 -4.91 5.31 -11.07
C PRO A 29 -5.88 6.43 -10.68
N GLU A 30 -7.15 6.34 -11.05
CA GLU A 30 -8.15 7.38 -10.74
C GLU A 30 -8.49 7.43 -9.25
N ASP A 31 -8.30 6.31 -8.54
CA ASP A 31 -8.48 6.22 -7.09
C ASP A 31 -7.25 6.71 -6.29
N ARG A 32 -6.13 7.02 -6.97
CA ARG A 32 -4.91 7.50 -6.30
C ARG A 32 -5.06 8.98 -5.96
N LEU A 33 -4.73 9.33 -4.72
CA LEU A 33 -4.74 10.72 -4.29
C LEU A 33 -3.72 11.55 -5.08
N THR A 34 -4.12 12.75 -5.50
CA THR A 34 -3.17 13.72 -6.03
C THR A 34 -2.25 14.21 -4.91
N MET A 35 -1.00 14.57 -5.25
CA MET A 35 -0.06 15.11 -4.26
C MET A 35 -0.60 16.36 -3.53
N SER A 36 -1.41 17.18 -4.22
CA SER A 36 -2.10 18.30 -3.58
C SER A 36 -3.10 17.88 -2.50
N SER A 37 -3.89 16.83 -2.77
CA SER A 37 -4.84 16.29 -1.80
C SER A 37 -4.12 15.68 -0.60
N VAL A 38 -3.00 14.98 -0.82
CA VAL A 38 -2.18 14.39 0.25
C VAL A 38 -1.71 15.48 1.23
N VAL A 39 -1.17 16.59 0.72
CA VAL A 39 -0.69 17.69 1.57
C VAL A 39 -1.84 18.30 2.39
N VAL A 40 -2.99 18.54 1.75
CA VAL A 40 -4.17 19.09 2.45
C VAL A 40 -4.67 18.13 3.52
N MET A 41 -4.73 16.83 3.24
CA MET A 41 -5.17 15.79 4.19
C MET A 41 -4.21 15.63 5.37
N LEU A 42 -2.90 15.75 5.14
CA LEU A 42 -1.92 15.68 6.22
C LEU A 42 -1.98 16.92 7.12
N ALA A 43 -2.13 18.10 6.52
CA ALA A 43 -2.19 19.37 7.24
C ALA A 43 -3.52 19.62 7.96
N SER A 44 -4.58 18.89 7.61
CA SER A 44 -5.91 19.06 8.19
C SER A 44 -6.23 17.95 9.19
N ASP A 45 -6.91 18.31 10.28
CA ASP A 45 -7.33 17.36 11.32
C ASP A 45 -8.76 16.81 11.10
N THR A 46 -9.56 17.48 10.27
CA THR A 46 -11.00 17.22 10.11
C THR A 46 -11.38 16.55 8.79
N VAL A 47 -10.42 16.16 7.96
CA VAL A 47 -10.71 15.60 6.64
C VAL A 47 -11.18 14.15 6.77
N THR A 48 -12.38 13.89 6.27
CA THR A 48 -12.91 12.53 6.15
C THR A 48 -12.23 11.84 4.97
N LEU A 49 -11.36 10.87 5.26
CA LEU A 49 -10.64 10.14 4.22
C LEU A 49 -11.58 9.13 3.55
N PRO A 50 -11.56 8.99 2.20
CA PRO A 50 -12.27 7.93 1.53
C PRO A 50 -11.71 6.57 1.97
N LYS A 51 -12.56 5.55 1.99
CA LYS A 51 -12.15 4.20 2.36
C LYS A 51 -11.26 3.60 1.27
N PRO A 52 -10.03 3.15 1.58
CA PRO A 52 -9.18 2.47 0.61
C PRO A 52 -9.84 1.20 0.09
N THR A 53 -9.64 0.92 -1.20
CA THR A 53 -10.07 -0.37 -1.76
C THR A 53 -9.10 -1.48 -1.34
N GLN A 54 -9.51 -2.74 -1.51
CA GLN A 54 -8.61 -3.84 -1.19
C GLN A 54 -7.38 -3.81 -2.10
N PRO A 55 -6.15 -3.81 -1.55
CA PRO A 55 -4.94 -3.74 -2.35
C PRO A 55 -4.90 -4.87 -3.39
N PRO A 56 -4.39 -4.61 -4.61
CA PRO A 56 -4.34 -5.61 -5.68
C PRO A 56 -3.54 -6.86 -5.29
N PHE A 57 -2.61 -6.73 -4.34
CA PHE A 57 -1.73 -7.80 -3.84
C PHE A 57 -2.04 -8.22 -2.39
N SER A 58 -3.29 -8.10 -1.94
CA SER A 58 -3.62 -8.61 -0.61
C SER A 58 -3.33 -10.12 -0.54
N PHE A 59 -2.79 -10.59 0.59
CA PHE A 59 -2.49 -12.01 0.83
C PHE A 59 -3.68 -12.92 0.50
N SER A 60 -4.90 -12.41 0.71
CA SER A 60 -6.16 -13.06 0.35
C SER A 60 -6.32 -13.28 -1.16
N ARG A 61 -5.99 -12.28 -1.98
CA ARG A 61 -6.04 -12.37 -3.45
C ARG A 61 -4.94 -13.27 -4.01
N VAL A 62 -3.75 -13.21 -3.42
CA VAL A 62 -2.62 -14.08 -3.77
C VAL A 62 -2.96 -15.55 -3.45
N ALA A 63 -3.53 -15.82 -2.28
CA ALA A 63 -3.98 -17.17 -1.91
C ALA A 63 -5.08 -17.71 -2.83
N LEU A 64 -6.07 -16.88 -3.19
CA LEU A 64 -7.13 -17.28 -4.14
C LEU A 64 -6.58 -17.55 -5.54
N LYS A 65 -5.60 -16.77 -6.00
CA LYS A 65 -4.90 -17.02 -7.26
C LYS A 65 -4.09 -18.33 -7.21
N LEU A 66 -3.44 -18.62 -6.08
CA LEU A 66 -2.69 -19.86 -5.88
C LEU A 66 -3.58 -21.10 -5.85
N THR A 67 -4.82 -21.01 -5.36
CA THR A 67 -5.74 -22.16 -5.38
C THR A 67 -6.20 -22.57 -6.79
N GLN A 68 -5.94 -21.74 -7.81
CA GLN A 68 -6.24 -22.04 -9.21
C GLN A 68 -5.07 -22.71 -9.96
N CYS A 69 -3.90 -22.86 -9.34
CA CYS A 69 -2.74 -23.55 -9.92
C CYS A 69 -2.33 -24.73 -9.04
N SER A 70 -2.22 -25.95 -9.61
CA SER A 70 -2.02 -27.18 -8.82
C SER A 70 -0.56 -27.50 -8.44
N SER A 71 0.36 -26.55 -8.52
CA SER A 71 1.78 -26.76 -8.19
C SER A 71 2.20 -26.00 -6.94
N ASN A 72 3.10 -26.61 -6.18
CA ASN A 72 3.47 -26.26 -4.80
C ASN A 72 3.86 -24.78 -4.59
N ILE A 73 3.54 -24.27 -3.40
CA ILE A 73 3.75 -22.91 -2.85
C ILE A 73 5.15 -22.30 -3.12
N ARG A 74 6.16 -23.11 -3.43
CA ARG A 74 7.55 -22.67 -3.64
C ARG A 74 7.86 -22.24 -5.07
N ASP A 75 6.95 -22.45 -6.03
CA ASP A 75 7.25 -22.23 -7.46
C ASP A 75 6.54 -21.00 -8.08
N CYS A 76 5.74 -20.22 -7.33
CA CYS A 76 5.05 -19.02 -7.85
C CYS A 76 5.76 -17.68 -7.54
N PHE A 77 7.00 -17.70 -7.08
CA PHE A 77 7.81 -16.47 -6.92
C PHE A 77 8.57 -16.08 -8.20
N ASP A 78 8.13 -16.56 -9.37
CA ASP A 78 8.53 -15.99 -10.66
C ASP A 78 7.51 -14.92 -11.06
N ALA A 79 7.46 -13.85 -10.26
CA ALA A 79 7.07 -12.57 -10.82
C ALA A 79 8.31 -12.06 -11.53
N ASP A 80 8.28 -12.03 -12.85
CA ASP A 80 9.23 -11.32 -13.70
C ASP A 80 9.35 -9.87 -13.21
N LEU A 81 10.24 -9.65 -12.24
CA LEU A 81 10.86 -8.37 -11.98
C LEU A 81 11.68 -8.11 -13.23
N THR A 82 11.06 -7.47 -14.21
CA THR A 82 11.76 -6.80 -15.31
C THR A 82 12.67 -5.78 -14.66
N LEU A 83 13.88 -6.24 -14.31
CA LEU A 83 14.97 -5.45 -13.82
C LEU A 83 15.39 -4.61 -15.02
N SER A 84 14.75 -3.45 -15.19
CA SER A 84 15.12 -2.48 -16.22
C SER A 84 16.60 -2.21 -16.04
N ASN A 85 17.41 -2.71 -16.96
CA ASN A 85 18.86 -2.64 -16.93
C ASN A 85 19.27 -1.19 -17.22
N GLY A 86 19.13 -0.31 -16.23
CA GLY A 86 19.70 1.03 -16.26
C GLY A 86 21.20 0.90 -16.13
N SER A 87 21.93 0.96 -17.25
CA SER A 87 23.38 1.09 -17.25
C SER A 87 23.79 2.29 -16.39
N PRO A 88 24.73 2.14 -15.42
CA PRO A 88 25.34 3.29 -14.78
C PRO A 88 26.21 4.01 -15.80
N ARG A 89 26.08 5.34 -15.84
CA ARG A 89 26.88 6.23 -16.67
C ARG A 89 28.22 6.54 -16.01
#